data_AF-A0A1V4ZK03-F1
#
_entry.id   AF-A0A1V4ZK03-F1
#
_cell.length_a   1.000
_cell.length_b   1.000
_cell.length_c   1.000
_cell.angle_alpha   90.00
_cell.angle_beta   90.00
_cell.angle_gamma   90.00
#
_symmetry.space_group_name_H-M   'P 1'
#
loop_
_entity.id
_entity.type
_entity.pdbx_description
1 polymer ?
#
loop_
_entity_poly.entity_id
_entity_poly.type
_entity_poly.pdbx_seq_one_letter_code
_entity_poly.pdbx_strand_id
1 'polypeptide(L)'
;MSDEEITEDEADLQNDRWLQDNFLDLMQNYPREWIAVLNGIIIARAGTKAGVQNIADEVANGEEYSIYFIPPTGTFTDVQYERR
;
A
#
# COMPACT_ATOMS: atom_id res chain seq x y z
N MET A 1 6.97 28.41 -5.42
CA MET A 1 6.01 27.30 -5.58
C MET A 1 6.84 26.19 -6.18
N SER A 2 7.35 25.30 -5.32
CA SER A 2 8.11 24.13 -5.77
C SER A 2 7.07 23.05 -5.99
N ASP A 3 6.55 22.97 -7.20
CA ASP A 3 5.95 21.74 -7.73
C ASP A 3 7.10 20.75 -7.86
N GLU A 4 7.43 20.11 -6.75
CA GLU A 4 8.30 18.94 -6.73
C GLU A 4 7.43 17.82 -7.31
N GLU A 5 7.47 17.66 -8.63
CA GLU A 5 6.90 16.50 -9.32
C GLU A 5 7.55 15.27 -8.68
N ILE A 6 6.83 14.65 -7.75
CA ILE A 6 7.15 13.35 -7.17
C ILE A 6 7.22 12.40 -8.36
N THR A 7 8.43 12.15 -8.83
CA THR A 7 8.65 11.21 -9.92
C THR A 7 8.40 9.86 -9.29
N GLU A 8 7.22 9.28 -9.54
CA GLU A 8 6.91 7.91 -9.11
C GLU A 8 8.00 6.99 -9.66
N ASP A 9 8.77 6.38 -8.77
CA ASP A 9 9.83 5.46 -9.15
C ASP A 9 9.22 4.20 -9.78
N GLU A 10 9.96 3.53 -10.67
CA GLU A 10 9.46 2.34 -11.39
C GLU A 10 9.01 1.23 -10.42
N ALA A 11 9.64 1.16 -9.23
CA ALA A 11 9.27 0.27 -8.14
C ALA A 11 7.88 0.59 -7.55
N ASP A 12 7.56 1.87 -7.37
CA ASP A 12 6.25 2.29 -6.86
C ASP A 12 5.15 1.95 -7.87
N LEU A 13 5.37 2.24 -9.16
CA LEU A 13 4.43 1.88 -10.21
C LEU A 13 4.17 0.37 -10.29
N GLN A 14 5.20 -0.44 -10.02
CA GLN A 14 5.07 -1.89 -9.98
C GLN A 14 4.24 -2.35 -8.77
N ASN A 15 4.54 -1.82 -7.58
CA ASN A 15 3.82 -2.17 -6.35
C ASN A 15 2.36 -1.72 -6.41
N ASP A 16 2.07 -0.59 -7.05
CA ASP A 16 0.72 -0.06 -7.25
C ASP A 16 -0.10 -0.96 -8.17
N ARG A 17 0.48 -1.41 -9.29
CA ARG A 17 -0.19 -2.38 -10.18
C ARG A 17 -0.46 -3.68 -9.45
N TRP A 18 0.53 -4.19 -8.72
CA TRP A 18 0.37 -5.39 -7.91
C TRP A 18 -0.76 -5.22 -6.88
N LEU A 19 -0.84 -4.07 -6.21
CA LEU A 19 -1.91 -3.79 -5.25
C LEU A 19 -3.27 -3.84 -5.94
N GLN A 20 -3.43 -3.19 -7.09
CA GLN A 20 -4.69 -3.18 -7.84
C GLN A 20 -5.14 -4.60 -8.22
N ASP A 21 -4.22 -5.41 -8.74
CA ASP A 21 -4.50 -6.79 -9.16
C ASP A 21 -4.89 -7.70 -7.98
N ASN A 22 -4.35 -7.44 -6.78
CA ASN A 22 -4.57 -8.27 -5.59
C ASN A 22 -5.55 -7.64 -4.59
N PHE A 23 -6.11 -6.47 -4.88
CA PHE A 23 -6.81 -5.64 -3.90
C PHE A 23 -8.02 -6.35 -3.26
N LEU A 24 -8.79 -7.09 -4.07
CA LEU A 24 -9.95 -7.83 -3.59
C LEU A 24 -9.56 -8.92 -2.58
N ASP A 25 -8.46 -9.63 -2.84
CA ASP A 25 -7.96 -10.66 -1.94
C ASP A 25 -7.37 -10.06 -0.67
N LEU A 26 -6.67 -8.92 -0.78
CA LEU A 26 -6.13 -8.20 0.37
C LEU A 26 -7.24 -7.73 1.31
N MET A 27 -8.35 -7.21 0.77
CA MET A 27 -9.48 -6.82 1.61
C MET A 27 -10.10 -7.99 2.37
N GLN A 28 -10.19 -9.17 1.74
CA GLN A 28 -10.75 -10.35 2.39
C GLN A 28 -9.82 -10.91 3.48
N ASN A 29 -8.52 -10.90 3.23
CA ASN A 29 -7.54 -11.54 4.10
C ASN A 29 -6.97 -10.61 5.18
N TYR A 30 -6.83 -9.31 4.90
CA TYR A 30 -6.17 -8.31 5.75
C TYR A 30 -7.01 -7.02 5.93
N PRO A 31 -8.30 -7.11 6.31
CA PRO A 31 -9.12 -5.91 6.46
C PRO A 31 -8.63 -5.02 7.62
N ARG A 32 -8.59 -3.70 7.39
CA ARG A 32 -8.15 -2.68 8.36
C ARG A 32 -6.68 -2.80 8.78
N GLU A 33 -5.86 -3.45 7.99
CA GLU A 33 -4.43 -3.56 8.24
C GLU A 33 -3.66 -2.63 7.31
N TRP A 34 -2.49 -2.21 7.79
CA TRP A 34 -1.45 -1.65 6.96
C TRP A 34 -0.59 -2.81 6.44
N ILE A 35 -0.11 -2.69 5.20
CA ILE A 35 0.83 -3.62 4.58
C ILE A 35 2.01 -2.86 3.97
N ALA A 36 3.18 -3.47 3.96
CA ALA A 36 4.33 -3.03 3.17
C ALA A 36 4.58 -4.02 2.04
N VAL A 37 4.80 -3.50 0.84
CA VAL A 37 5.00 -4.27 -0.39
C VAL A 37 6.34 -3.91 -1.00
N LEU A 38 7.14 -4.92 -1.30
CA LEU A 38 8.41 -4.81 -1.99
C LEU A 38 8.37 -5.77 -3.18
N ASN A 39 8.57 -5.25 -4.40
CA ASN A 39 8.56 -6.04 -5.64
C ASN A 39 7.30 -6.93 -5.79
N GLY A 40 6.12 -6.42 -5.41
CA GLY A 40 4.87 -7.18 -5.44
C GLY A 40 4.76 -8.30 -4.39
N ILE A 41 5.48 -8.20 -3.28
CA ILE A 41 5.39 -9.17 -2.17
C ILE A 41 5.12 -8.41 -0.87
N ILE A 42 4.16 -8.88 -0.07
CA ILE A 42 3.92 -8.34 1.26
C ILE A 42 5.07 -8.77 2.17
N ILE A 43 5.89 -7.79 2.60
CA ILE A 43 7.02 -8.03 3.50
C ILE A 43 6.66 -7.78 4.97
N ALA A 44 5.65 -6.94 5.24
CA ALA A 44 5.19 -6.65 6.60
C ALA A 44 3.70 -6.31 6.65
N ARG A 45 3.08 -6.53 7.82
CA ARG A 45 1.69 -6.17 8.12
C ARG A 45 1.51 -5.80 9.59
N ALA A 46 0.65 -4.84 9.88
CA ALA A 46 0.28 -4.45 11.25
C ALA A 46 -0.99 -3.59 11.27
N GLY A 47 -1.61 -3.46 12.45
CA GLY A 47 -2.77 -2.57 12.63
C GLY A 47 -2.45 -1.08 12.60
N THR A 48 -1.16 -0.68 12.56
CA THR A 48 -0.73 0.71 12.51
C THR A 48 0.38 0.90 11.47
N LYS A 49 0.39 2.08 10.83
CA LYS A 49 1.43 2.44 9.84
C LYS A 49 2.83 2.32 10.42
N ALA A 50 3.04 2.85 11.64
CA ALA A 50 4.33 2.79 12.32
C ALA A 50 4.78 1.35 12.63
N GLY A 51 3.85 0.47 12.96
CA GLY A 51 4.15 -0.95 13.20
C GLY A 51 4.64 -1.64 11.93
N VAL A 52 3.98 -1.37 10.80
CA VAL A 52 4.42 -1.89 9.49
C VAL A 52 5.78 -1.35 9.12
N GLN A 53 5.99 -0.05 9.25
CA GLN A 53 7.24 0.60 8.86
C GLN A 53 8.44 0.01 9.61
N ASN A 54 8.34 -0.14 10.94
CA ASN A 54 9.42 -0.73 11.73
C ASN A 54 9.78 -2.16 11.28
N ILE A 55 8.77 -2.99 10.97
CA ILE A 55 8.99 -4.37 10.51
C ILE A 55 9.54 -4.36 9.07
N ALA A 56 9.02 -3.50 8.21
CA ALA A 56 9.42 -3.39 6.82
C ALA A 56 10.86 -2.88 6.69
N ASP A 57 11.28 -1.91 7.51
CA ASP A 57 12.65 -1.40 7.53
C ASP A 57 13.67 -2.49 7.88
N GLU A 58 13.32 -3.41 8.81
CA GLU A 58 14.16 -4.56 9.15
C GLU A 58 14.24 -5.59 8.00
N VAL A 59 13.16 -5.77 7.24
CA VAL A 59 13.07 -6.80 6.19
C VAL A 59 13.60 -6.31 4.84
N ALA A 60 13.32 -5.05 4.49
CA ALA A 60 13.70 -4.45 3.22
C ALA A 60 15.22 -4.25 3.09
N ASN A 61 15.95 -4.22 4.21
CA ASN A 61 17.41 -4.17 4.23
C ASN A 61 18.01 -3.05 3.34
N GLY A 62 17.32 -1.90 3.28
CA GLY A 62 17.69 -0.74 2.46
C GLY A 62 17.09 -0.70 1.06
N GLU A 63 16.25 -1.66 0.66
CA GLU A 63 15.44 -1.58 -0.54
C GLU A 63 14.19 -0.69 -0.32
N GLU A 64 13.73 -0.02 -1.39
CA GLU A 64 12.54 0.82 -1.34
C GLU A 64 11.26 0.00 -1.44
N TYR A 65 10.32 0.25 -0.53
CA TYR A 65 9.05 -0.45 -0.43
C TYR A 65 7.90 0.54 -0.28
N SER A 66 6.72 0.12 -0.74
CA SER A 66 5.52 0.95 -0.71
C SER A 66 4.59 0.49 0.43
N ILE A 67 3.94 1.42 1.12
CA ILE A 67 3.03 1.12 2.25
C ILE A 67 1.59 1.44 1.86
N TYR A 68 0.69 0.48 2.05
CA TYR A 68 -0.73 0.62 1.75
C TYR A 68 -1.61 0.35 2.97
N PHE A 69 -2.76 1.01 3.02
CA PHE A 69 -3.82 0.70 3.98
C PHE A 69 -4.93 -0.09 3.28
N ILE A 70 -5.29 -1.23 3.86
CA ILE A 70 -6.36 -2.07 3.35
C ILE A 70 -7.67 -1.71 4.06
N PRO A 71 -8.66 -1.16 3.35
CA PRO A 71 -9.93 -0.79 3.95
C PRO A 71 -10.73 -2.03 4.41
N PRO A 72 -11.68 -1.85 5.35
CA PRO A 72 -12.58 -2.95 5.71
C PRO A 72 -13.47 -3.37 4.55
N THR A 73 -13.82 -4.64 4.52
CA THR A 73 -14.69 -5.28 3.51
C THR A 73 -16.10 -4.70 3.39
N GLY A 74 -16.53 -3.83 4.31
CA GLY A 74 -17.89 -3.28 4.38
C GLY A 74 -18.09 -1.88 3.79
N THR A 75 -17.05 -1.20 3.30
CA THR A 75 -17.13 0.22 2.89
C THR A 75 -16.59 0.44 1.49
N PHE A 76 -17.32 -0.02 0.46
CA PHE A 76 -17.10 0.37 -0.94
C PHE A 76 -18.30 1.09 -1.56
N THR A 77 -19.16 1.71 -0.73
CA THR A 77 -20.36 2.41 -1.22
C THR A 77 -20.21 3.93 -1.36
N ASP A 78 -19.05 4.55 -1.06
CA ASP A 78 -18.99 6.02 -0.99
C ASP A 78 -17.81 6.70 -1.70
N VAL A 79 -16.97 5.95 -2.43
CA VAL A 79 -15.89 6.56 -3.26
C VAL A 79 -16.20 6.39 -4.74
N GLN A 80 -17.45 6.65 -5.12
CA GLN A 80 -17.77 6.96 -6.51
C GLN A 80 -17.38 8.42 -6.76
N TYR A 81 -16.28 8.61 -7.48
CA TYR A 81 -16.20 9.60 -8.56
C TYR A 81 -16.86 10.97 -8.29
N GLU A 82 -16.41 11.73 -7.30
CA GLU A 82 -16.58 13.19 -7.32
C GLU A 82 -15.51 13.81 -8.23
N ARG A 83 -15.63 13.57 -9.53
CA ARG A 83 -15.23 14.57 -10.53
C ARG A 83 -16.50 15.20 -11.08
N ARG A 84 -16.84 16.37 -10.56
CA ARG A 84 -17.83 17.27 -11.15
C ARG A 84 -17.15 18.58 -11.50
#